data_AF-A0A7W7ZP69-F1
#
_entry.id   AF-A0A7W7ZP69-F1
#
_cell.length_a   1.000
_cell.length_b   1.000
_cell.length_c   1.000
_cell.angle_alpha   90.00
_cell.angle_beta   90.00
_cell.angle_gamma   90.00
#
_symmetry.space_group_name_H-M   'P 1'
#
loop_
_entity.id
_entity.type
_entity.pdbx_description
1 polymer ?
#
loop_
_entity_poly.entity_id
_entity_poly.type
_entity_poly.pdbx_seq_one_letter_code
_entity_poly.pdbx_strand_id
1 'polypeptide(L)'
;MHVFDGQIRQAPRLIGGIVAGIVLASGIAWWVVRRLRPSADELERRRCELIAMSGRITDGYLVDARSLNGEESLSPTPEVLFYSYRLAGVTYNCAQDVSRLPERVRGFRLDQAVQVRYDPRNPGNSILVSESWSGLWLRQGSSEPKE
;
A
#
# COMPACT_ATOMS: atom_id res chain seq x y z
N MET A 1 50.00 0.35 -56.75
CA MET A 1 50.15 -0.37 -55.47
C MET A 1 48.88 -0.12 -54.67
N HIS A 2 48.07 -1.18 -54.55
CA HIS A 2 46.83 -1.41 -53.78
C HIS A 2 46.21 -0.23 -53.00
N VAL A 3 45.06 0.29 -53.45
CA VAL A 3 43.69 -0.15 -53.05
C VAL A 3 43.48 0.03 -51.54
N PHE A 4 43.08 1.23 -51.14
CA PHE A 4 42.44 1.54 -49.85
C PHE A 4 41.33 2.56 -50.08
N ASP A 5 40.36 2.22 -50.93
CA ASP A 5 39.18 3.06 -51.06
C ASP A 5 37.97 2.19 -51.43
N GLY A 6 37.38 1.56 -50.41
CA GLY A 6 36.29 0.60 -50.63
C GLY A 6 35.44 0.22 -49.42
N GLN A 7 35.78 0.66 -48.20
CA GLN A 7 35.07 0.18 -47.01
C GLN A 7 33.86 1.02 -46.54
N ILE A 8 33.53 2.16 -47.16
CA ILE A 8 32.43 3.03 -46.68
C ILE A 8 31.16 2.93 -47.55
N ARG A 9 31.03 1.92 -48.42
CA ARG A 9 29.83 1.74 -49.28
C ARG A 9 28.89 0.61 -48.85
N GLN A 10 29.17 -0.06 -47.73
CA GLN A 10 28.25 -1.00 -47.09
C GLN A 10 27.82 -0.45 -45.73
N ALA A 11 26.56 -0.27 -45.39
CA ALA A 11 25.35 -0.38 -46.18
C ALA A 11 24.28 0.43 -45.44
N PRO A 12 23.52 1.31 -46.11
CA PRO A 12 22.35 1.95 -45.49
C PRO A 12 21.37 0.93 -44.88
N ARG A 13 21.42 -0.33 -45.36
CA ARG A 13 20.70 -1.49 -44.80
C ARG A 13 21.22 -1.95 -43.44
N LEU A 14 22.53 -1.94 -43.19
CA LEU A 14 23.11 -2.29 -41.88
C LEU A 14 22.78 -1.21 -40.84
N ILE A 15 22.91 0.06 -41.22
CA ILE A 15 22.52 1.19 -40.38
C ILE A 15 21.02 1.13 -40.09
N GLY A 16 20.18 0.88 -41.10
CA GLY A 16 18.74 0.69 -40.94
C GLY A 16 18.37 -0.48 -40.02
N GLY A 17 19.08 -1.60 -40.12
CA GLY A 17 18.88 -2.77 -39.24
C GLY A 17 19.21 -2.49 -37.78
N ILE A 18 20.31 -1.76 -37.50
CA ILE A 18 20.68 -1.37 -36.14
C ILE A 18 19.64 -0.42 -35.54
N VAL A 19 19.23 0.59 -36.30
CA VAL A 19 18.20 1.55 -35.87
C VAL A 19 16.88 0.85 -35.58
N ALA A 20 16.43 -0.04 -36.48
CA ALA A 20 15.21 -0.83 -36.27
C ALA A 20 15.31 -1.73 -35.04
N GLY A 21 16.47 -2.36 -34.80
CA GLY A 21 16.73 -3.17 -33.61
C GLY A 21 16.65 -2.35 -32.32
N ILE A 22 17.23 -1.14 -32.29
CA ILE A 22 17.17 -0.23 -31.13
C ILE A 22 15.72 0.20 -30.87
N VAL A 23 14.97 0.58 -31.91
CA VAL A 23 13.56 0.97 -31.77
C VAL A 23 12.72 -0.17 -31.22
N LEU A 24 12.90 -1.39 -31.74
CA LEU A 24 12.16 -2.57 -31.29
C LEU A 24 12.52 -2.91 -29.83
N ALA A 25 13.80 -2.95 -29.48
CA ALA A 25 14.26 -3.21 -28.12
C ALA A 25 13.73 -2.16 -27.13
N SER A 26 13.76 -0.88 -27.51
CA SER A 26 13.25 0.22 -26.69
C SER A 26 11.73 0.12 -26.50
N GLY A 27 10.99 -0.25 -27.56
CA GLY A 27 9.54 -0.49 -27.49
C GLY A 27 9.18 -1.65 -26.57
N ILE A 28 9.91 -2.78 -26.66
CA ILE A 28 9.73 -3.93 -25.78
C ILE A 28 10.05 -3.55 -24.33
N ALA A 29 11.17 -2.88 -24.08
CA ALA A 29 11.56 -2.45 -22.73
C ALA A 29 10.50 -1.53 -22.12
N TRP A 30 10.01 -0.55 -22.89
CA TRP A 30 8.94 0.36 -22.47
C TRP A 30 7.63 -0.37 -22.14
N TRP A 31 7.25 -1.34 -22.97
CA TRP A 31 6.04 -2.15 -22.76
C TRP A 31 6.16 -3.00 -21.49
N VAL A 32 7.30 -3.66 -21.29
CA VAL A 32 7.59 -4.44 -20.08
C VAL A 32 7.56 -3.55 -18.85
N VAL A 33 8.24 -2.40 -18.86
CA VAL A 33 8.26 -1.46 -17.73
C VAL A 33 6.85 -0.95 -17.40
N ARG A 34 6.02 -0.65 -18.41
CA ARG A 34 4.62 -0.25 -18.17
C ARG A 34 3.79 -1.38 -17.57
N ARG A 35 4.00 -2.62 -18.01
CA ARG A 35 3.27 -3.79 -17.48
C ARG A 35 3.71 -4.19 -16.07
N LEU A 36 4.95 -3.92 -15.70
CA LEU A 36 5.51 -4.20 -14.37
C LEU A 36 5.21 -3.11 -13.33
N ARG A 37 4.52 -2.02 -13.70
CA ARG A 37 4.13 -0.99 -12.73
C ARG A 37 3.20 -1.63 -11.68
N PRO A 38 3.55 -1.57 -10.38
CA PRO A 38 2.67 -2.05 -9.33
C PRO A 38 1.31 -1.37 -9.41
N SER A 39 0.24 -2.14 -9.18
CA SER A 39 -1.10 -1.55 -9.01
C SER A 39 -1.10 -0.61 -7.81
N ALA A 40 -2.04 0.34 -7.79
CA ALA A 40 -2.22 1.25 -6.66
C ALA A 40 -2.40 0.47 -5.34
N ASP A 41 -3.08 -0.67 -5.45
CA ASP A 41 -3.33 -1.64 -4.39
C ASP A 41 -2.07 -2.28 -3.82
N GLU A 42 -1.20 -2.77 -4.69
CA GLU A 42 0.07 -3.37 -4.28
C GLU A 42 1.00 -2.30 -3.68
N LEU A 43 0.93 -1.07 -4.19
CA LEU A 43 1.65 0.05 -3.62
C LEU A 43 1.16 0.37 -2.20
N GLU A 44 -0.16 0.42 -2.00
CA GLU A 44 -0.77 0.68 -0.70
C GLU A 44 -0.46 -0.45 0.30
N ARG A 45 -0.54 -1.70 -0.14
CA ARG A 45 -0.13 -2.88 0.65
C ARG A 45 1.32 -2.77 1.11
N ARG A 46 2.24 -2.42 0.20
CA ARG A 46 3.66 -2.19 0.53
C ARG A 46 3.86 -1.03 1.49
N ARG A 47 3.12 0.08 1.31
CA ARG A 47 3.16 1.22 2.25
C ARG A 47 2.77 0.76 3.65
N CYS A 48 1.64 0.08 3.78
CA CYS A 48 1.15 -0.44 5.06
C CYS A 48 2.16 -1.40 5.71
N GLU A 49 2.73 -2.34 4.95
CA GLU A 49 3.73 -3.28 5.49
C GLU A 49 5.03 -2.61 5.92
N LEU A 50 5.50 -1.59 5.18
CA LEU A 50 6.67 -0.82 5.60
C LEU A 50 6.43 -0.12 6.95
N ILE A 51 5.24 0.47 7.15
CA ILE A 51 4.85 1.08 8.42
C ILE A 51 4.68 0.01 9.50
N ALA A 52 4.08 -1.14 9.16
CA ALA A 52 3.91 -2.26 10.08
C ALA A 52 5.27 -2.73 10.64
N MET A 53 6.30 -2.81 9.79
CA MET A 53 7.62 -3.30 10.20
C MET A 53 8.48 -2.25 10.92
N SER A 54 8.35 -0.97 10.57
CA SER A 54 9.32 0.07 11.00
C SER A 54 8.72 1.26 11.76
N GLY A 55 7.39 1.36 11.82
CA GLY A 55 6.69 2.46 12.48
C GLY A 55 6.77 2.41 13.99
N ARG A 56 6.61 3.57 14.63
CA ARG A 56 6.43 3.68 16.09
C ARG A 56 4.97 3.50 16.45
N ILE A 57 4.71 3.11 17.69
CA ILE A 57 3.36 2.90 18.19
C ILE A 57 2.97 4.02 19.16
N THR A 58 1.71 4.42 19.12
CA THR A 58 1.08 5.33 20.06
C THR A 58 -0.36 4.90 20.31
N ASP A 59 -0.94 5.35 21.41
CA ASP A 59 -2.36 5.18 21.67
C ASP A 59 -3.19 6.14 20.81
N GLY A 60 -4.38 5.68 20.43
CA GLY A 60 -5.40 6.43 19.72
C GLY A 60 -6.80 5.88 20.02
N TYR A 61 -7.79 6.39 19.30
CA TYR A 61 -9.18 5.97 19.43
C TYR A 61 -9.81 5.76 18.06
N LEU A 62 -10.62 4.72 17.93
CA LEU A 62 -11.41 4.48 16.73
C LEU A 62 -12.62 5.44 16.74
N VAL A 63 -12.72 6.30 15.73
CA VAL A 63 -13.74 7.35 15.66
C VAL A 63 -14.97 6.87 14.90
N ASP A 64 -14.76 6.19 13.77
CA ASP A 64 -15.84 5.75 12.89
C ASP A 64 -15.37 4.54 12.06
N ALA A 65 -16.31 3.76 11.54
CA ALA A 65 -16.05 2.63 10.66
C ALA A 65 -17.16 2.52 9.62
N ARG A 66 -16.84 2.61 8.32
CA ARG A 66 -17.86 2.68 7.28
C ARG A 66 -17.72 1.58 6.25
N SER A 67 -18.86 1.16 5.69
CA SER A 67 -18.91 0.42 4.43
C SER A 67 -19.28 1.37 3.29
N LEU A 68 -18.69 1.16 2.11
CA LEU A 68 -18.90 1.92 0.87
C LEU A 68 -20.35 1.80 0.37
N ASN A 69 -21.08 0.76 0.80
CA ASN A 69 -22.48 0.53 0.41
C ASN A 69 -23.51 1.35 1.23
N GLY A 70 -23.07 2.21 2.15
CA GLY A 70 -23.93 3.19 2.81
C GLY A 70 -24.83 2.65 3.94
N GLU A 71 -24.74 1.36 4.26
CA GLU A 71 -25.49 0.74 5.35
C GLU A 71 -24.69 0.80 6.66
N GLU A 72 -24.95 1.85 7.45
CA GLU A 72 -24.50 2.10 8.84
C GLU A 72 -22.98 2.16 9.14
N SER A 73 -22.62 3.06 10.07
CA SER A 73 -21.28 3.20 10.68
C SER A 73 -20.83 2.00 11.55
N LEU A 74 -21.59 0.90 11.55
CA LEU A 74 -21.42 -0.24 12.45
C LEU A 74 -21.52 -1.58 11.70
N SER A 75 -21.21 -1.59 10.40
CA SER A 75 -21.10 -2.85 9.65
C SER A 75 -20.07 -3.78 10.31
N PRO A 76 -20.37 -5.09 10.47
CA PRO A 76 -19.41 -6.06 11.01
C PRO A 76 -18.19 -6.28 10.09
N THR A 77 -18.23 -5.73 8.87
CA THR A 77 -17.15 -5.70 7.88
C THR A 77 -17.02 -4.28 7.30
N PRO A 78 -16.42 -3.33 8.02
CA PRO A 78 -16.18 -2.02 7.47
C PRO A 78 -15.09 -2.11 6.39
N GLU A 79 -15.17 -1.23 5.41
CA GLU A 79 -14.17 -1.08 4.35
C GLU A 79 -13.25 0.10 4.63
N VAL A 80 -13.64 1.03 5.51
CA VAL A 80 -12.82 2.16 5.93
C VAL A 80 -12.90 2.35 7.44
N LEU A 81 -11.75 2.46 8.10
CA LEU A 81 -11.63 2.83 9.51
C LEU A 81 -11.19 4.29 9.65
N PHE A 82 -11.88 5.05 10.48
CA PHE A 82 -11.51 6.40 10.87
C PHE A 82 -11.01 6.39 12.30
N TYR A 83 -9.86 6.98 12.55
CA TYR A 83 -9.23 6.96 13.86
C TYR A 83 -8.48 8.25 14.12
N SER A 84 -8.28 8.53 15.40
CA SER A 84 -7.53 9.70 15.85
C SER A 84 -6.47 9.31 16.86
N TYR A 85 -5.36 10.04 16.85
CA TYR A 85 -4.30 9.90 17.85
C TYR A 85 -3.60 11.25 18.00
N ARG A 86 -2.85 11.41 19.10
CA ARG A 86 -2.17 12.66 19.42
C ARG A 86 -0.67 12.44 19.55
N LEU A 87 0.11 13.29 18.91
CA LEU A 87 1.56 13.32 19.04
C LEU A 87 2.03 14.77 19.18
N ALA A 88 2.86 15.04 20.19
CA ALA A 88 3.44 16.37 20.45
C ALA A 88 2.38 17.50 20.46
N GLY A 89 1.21 17.26 21.04
CA GLY A 89 0.11 18.22 21.12
C GLY A 89 -0.74 18.35 19.84
N VAL A 90 -0.36 17.70 18.75
CA VAL A 90 -1.11 17.69 17.48
C VAL A 90 -2.01 16.46 17.42
N THR A 91 -3.30 16.67 17.15
CA THR A 91 -4.25 15.59 16.88
C THR A 91 -4.26 15.29 15.37
N TYR A 92 -4.02 14.03 15.04
CA TYR A 92 -4.12 13.50 13.69
C TYR A 92 -5.44 12.75 13.56
N ASN A 93 -6.17 13.02 12.48
CA ASN A 93 -7.37 12.28 12.10
C ASN A 93 -7.08 11.59 10.77
N CYS A 94 -7.23 10.28 10.74
CA CYS A 94 -6.82 9.45 9.62
C CYS A 94 -7.95 8.52 9.21
N ALA A 95 -7.98 8.20 7.92
CA ALA A 95 -8.82 7.16 7.37
C ALA A 95 -7.91 6.06 6.80
N GLN A 96 -8.27 4.81 7.01
CA GLN A 96 -7.58 3.67 6.44
C GLN A 96 -8.58 2.79 5.70
N ASP A 97 -8.32 2.55 4.41
CA ASP A 97 -9.00 1.53 3.63
C ASP A 97 -8.56 0.14 4.13
N VAL A 98 -9.54 -0.67 4.54
CA VAL A 98 -9.41 -2.04 5.03
C VAL A 98 -10.31 -3.01 4.27
N SER A 99 -10.82 -2.61 3.10
CA SER A 99 -11.69 -3.44 2.24
C SER A 99 -11.08 -4.80 1.90
N ARG A 100 -9.76 -4.89 1.86
CA ARG A 100 -8.99 -6.13 1.61
C ARG A 100 -8.57 -6.90 2.85
N LEU A 101 -8.89 -6.40 4.03
CA LEU A 101 -8.54 -7.01 5.31
C LEU A 101 -9.79 -7.31 6.18
N PRO A 102 -10.92 -7.78 5.62
CA PRO A 102 -12.16 -7.92 6.38
C PRO A 102 -12.04 -8.93 7.53
N GLU A 103 -11.19 -9.94 7.42
CA GLU A 103 -10.92 -10.92 8.49
C GLU A 103 -10.11 -10.32 9.65
N ARG A 104 -9.32 -9.27 9.37
CA ARG A 104 -8.48 -8.62 10.38
C ARG A 104 -9.22 -7.54 11.15
N VAL A 105 -10.36 -7.07 10.63
CA VAL A 105 -11.18 -6.01 11.22
C VAL A 105 -12.46 -6.61 11.78
N ARG A 106 -12.37 -7.17 12.99
CA ARG A 106 -13.48 -7.84 13.69
C ARG A 106 -13.54 -7.44 15.14
N GLY A 107 -14.75 -7.43 15.71
CA GLY A 107 -14.97 -7.21 17.14
C GLY A 107 -14.56 -5.83 17.65
N PHE A 108 -14.46 -4.84 16.76
CA PHE A 108 -14.17 -3.45 17.14
C PHE A 108 -15.42 -2.74 17.67
N ARG A 109 -15.21 -1.66 18.41
CA ARG A 109 -16.23 -0.71 18.84
C ARG A 109 -15.78 0.71 18.53
N LEU A 110 -16.73 1.58 18.22
CA LEU A 110 -16.46 3.01 18.18
C LEU A 110 -16.04 3.50 19.57
N ASP A 111 -15.21 4.55 19.58
CA ASP A 111 -14.57 5.15 20.76
C ASP A 111 -13.68 4.21 21.57
N GLN A 112 -13.39 3.01 21.08
CA GLN A 112 -12.45 2.11 21.74
C GLN A 112 -11.02 2.65 21.62
N ALA A 113 -10.24 2.46 22.67
CA ALA A 113 -8.80 2.66 22.60
C ALA A 113 -8.20 1.68 21.58
N VAL A 114 -7.24 2.14 20.78
CA VAL A 114 -6.53 1.36 19.77
C VAL A 114 -5.05 1.71 19.81
N GLN A 115 -4.21 0.82 19.29
CA GLN A 115 -2.82 1.16 18.99
C GLN A 115 -2.75 1.65 17.54
N VAL A 116 -2.08 2.78 17.35
CA VAL A 116 -1.77 3.33 16.02
C VAL A 116 -0.30 3.17 15.77
N ARG A 117 0.06 2.59 14.62
CA ARG A 117 1.44 2.55 14.15
C ARG A 117 1.65 3.62 13.09
N TYR A 118 2.69 4.44 13.24
CA TYR A 118 2.93 5.61 12.41
C TYR A 118 4.41 5.75 12.02
N ASP A 119 4.69 6.42 10.92
CA ASP A 119 6.04 6.84 10.52
C ASP A 119 6.47 8.06 11.34
N PRO A 120 7.54 7.99 12.17
CA PRO A 120 8.01 9.12 12.95
C PRO A 120 8.46 10.34 12.12
N ARG A 121 8.83 10.13 10.85
CA ARG A 121 9.24 11.21 9.93
C ARG A 121 8.06 11.89 9.26
N ASN A 122 6.93 11.20 9.18
CA ASN A 122 5.68 11.72 8.64
C ASN A 122 4.53 11.17 9.50
N PRO A 123 4.23 11.78 10.66
CA PRO A 123 3.28 11.21 11.61
C PRO A 123 1.93 10.88 10.98
N GLY A 124 1.38 11.74 10.11
CA GLY A 124 0.12 11.49 9.41
C GLY A 124 0.09 10.23 8.53
N ASN A 125 1.26 9.66 8.21
CA ASN A 125 1.37 8.36 7.58
C ASN A 125 1.29 7.25 8.65
N SER A 126 0.07 6.79 8.90
CA SER A 126 -0.23 5.81 9.94
C SER A 126 -1.14 4.67 9.44
N ILE A 127 -1.22 3.62 10.26
CA ILE A 127 -2.10 2.47 10.08
C ILE A 127 -2.66 2.00 11.44
N LEU A 128 -3.85 1.41 11.40
CA LEU A 128 -4.38 0.57 12.47
C LEU A 128 -4.17 -0.91 12.20
N VAL A 129 -4.28 -1.33 10.93
CA VAL A 129 -4.25 -2.75 10.54
C VAL A 129 -3.41 -2.94 9.28
N SER A 130 -2.78 -4.10 9.15
CA SER A 130 -2.01 -4.57 7.99
C SER A 130 -2.10 -6.10 7.94
N GLU A 131 -1.44 -6.75 6.98
CA GLU A 131 -1.42 -8.21 6.94
C GLU A 131 -0.62 -8.76 8.14
N SER A 132 0.50 -8.11 8.48
CA SER A 132 1.43 -8.55 9.54
C SER A 132 1.15 -7.98 10.93
N TRP A 133 0.32 -6.93 11.06
CA TRP A 133 0.09 -6.26 12.35
C TRP A 133 -1.33 -5.70 12.50
N SER A 134 -1.85 -5.71 13.73
CA SER A 134 -3.11 -5.08 14.11
C SER A 134 -2.98 -4.36 15.44
N GLY A 135 -3.47 -3.12 15.47
CA GLY A 135 -3.67 -2.32 16.68
C GLY A 135 -5.11 -2.32 17.19
N LEU A 136 -6.00 -3.08 16.55
CA LEU A 136 -7.34 -3.35 17.07
C LEU A 136 -7.25 -4.43 18.15
N TRP A 137 -7.74 -4.13 19.36
CA TRP A 137 -7.81 -5.11 20.42
C TRP A 137 -9.00 -6.05 20.17
N LEU A 138 -8.70 -7.29 19.82
CA LEU A 138 -9.72 -8.34 19.77
C LEU A 138 -10.18 -8.66 21.19
N ARG A 139 -11.49 -8.58 21.44
CA ARG A 139 -12.06 -9.19 22.64
C ARG A 139 -11.89 -10.71 22.51
N GLN A 140 -11.02 -11.30 23.33
CA GLN A 140 -11.15 -12.71 23.68
C GLN A 140 -12.52 -12.85 24.35
N GLY A 141 -13.48 -13.49 23.67
CA GLY A 141 -14.73 -13.87 24.32
C GLY A 141 -14.36 -14.78 25.48
N SER A 142 -14.70 -14.38 26.70
CA SER A 142 -14.63 -15.26 27.87
C SER A 142 -15.59 -16.42 27.65
N SER A 143 -15.10 -17.52 27.07
CA SER A 143 -15.77 -18.81 27.16
C SER A 143 -15.48 -19.38 28.54
N GLU A 144 -16.15 -18.84 29.54
CA GLU A 144 -16.24 -19.50 30.84
C GLU A 144 -17.32 -20.59 30.68
N PRO A 145 -16.98 -21.88 30.81
CA PRO A 145 -18.00 -22.93 30.79
C PRO A 145 -18.83 -22.75 32.06
N LYS A 146 -20.13 -22.52 31.88
CA LYS A 146 -21.08 -22.53 32.97
C LYS A 146 -21.33 -23.99 33.33
N GLU A 147 -20.76 -24.45 34.45
CA GLU A 147 -21.14 -25.71 35.11
C GLU A 147 -22.61 -25.70 35.55
#